data_AF-A0A969VT14-F1
#
_entry.id   AF-A0A969VT14-F1
#
_cell.length_a   1.000
_cell.length_b   1.000
_cell.length_c   1.000
_cell.angle_alpha   90.00
_cell.angle_beta   90.00
_cell.angle_gamma   90.00
#
_symmetry.space_group_name_H-M   'P 1'
#
loop_
_entity.id
_entity.type
_entity.pdbx_description
1 polymer ?
#
loop_
_entity_poly.entity_id
_entity_poly.type
_entity_poly.pdbx_seq_one_letter_code
_entity_poly.pdbx_strand_id
1 'polypeptide(L)' 'MIEIKKYSNRRLYNTETSAYITLDDIVTLIKKELDFKVV' A
#
# COMPACT_ATOMS: atom_id res chain seq x y z
N MET A 1 -10.28 -5.58 -0.63
CA MET A 1 -9.43 -5.09 0.48
C MET A 1 -7.99 -5.10 0.00
N ILE A 2 -7.38 -3.93 -0.08
CA ILE A 2 -6.02 -3.78 -0.62
C ILE A 2 -5.03 -4.28 0.44
N GLU A 3 -4.06 -5.11 0.05
CA GLU A 3 -3.04 -5.63 0.97
C GLU A 3 -1.67 -5.04 0.59
N ILE A 4 -1.11 -4.27 1.50
CA ILE A 4 0.21 -3.66 1.36
C ILE A 4 1.21 -4.48 2.16
N LYS A 5 2.10 -5.20 1.47
CA LYS A 5 3.19 -5.94 2.12
C LYS A 5 4.34 -5.00 2.46
N LYS A 6 4.76 -4.98 3.73
CA LYS A 6 5.93 -4.23 4.18
C LYS A 6 7.14 -5.17 4.29
N TYR A 7 8.13 -4.94 3.46
CA TYR A 7 9.38 -5.71 3.48
C TYR A 7 10.42 -5.07 4.42
N SER A 8 11.38 -5.87 4.88
CA SER A 8 12.44 -5.44 5.80
C SER A 8 13.30 -4.28 5.25
N ASN A 9 13.40 -4.15 3.93
CA ASN A 9 14.07 -3.04 3.26
C ASN A 9 13.22 -1.76 3.15
N ARG A 10 12.14 -1.64 3.94
CA ARG A 10 11.15 -0.54 3.95
C ARG A 10 10.34 -0.40 2.67
N ARG A 11 10.46 -1.32 1.70
CA ARG A 11 9.61 -1.31 0.50
C ARG A 11 8.19 -1.71 0.87
N LEU A 12 7.25 -1.00 0.28
CA LEU A 12 5.82 -1.28 0.36
C LEU A 12 5.38 -1.84 -0.98
N TYR A 13 4.69 -2.97 -0.97
CA TYR A 13 4.20 -3.62 -2.18
C TYR A 13 2.69 -3.77 -2.13
N ASN A 14 2.02 -3.17 -3.10
CA ASN A 14 0.60 -3.31 -3.28
C ASN A 14 0.32 -4.60 -4.07
N THR A 15 -0.36 -5.56 -3.43
CA THR A 15 -0.72 -6.84 -4.06
C THR A 15 -1.82 -6.72 -5.10
N GLU A 16 -2.62 -5.67 -5.07
CA GLU A 16 -3.69 -5.42 -6.04
C GLU A 16 -3.13 -4.93 -7.38
N THR A 17 -2.22 -3.94 -7.34
CA THR A 17 -1.60 -3.38 -8.54
C THR A 17 -0.31 -4.11 -8.95
N SER A 18 0.14 -5.09 -8.16
CA SER A 18 1.39 -5.81 -8.36
C SER A 18 2.61 -4.91 -8.53
N ALA A 19 2.69 -3.86 -7.71
CA ALA A 19 3.71 -2.81 -7.82
C ALA A 19 4.22 -2.34 -6.45
N TYR A 20 5.46 -1.86 -6.43
CA TYR A 20 5.96 -1.11 -5.28
C TYR A 20 5.33 0.27 -5.25
N ILE A 21 4.95 0.70 -4.05
CA ILE A 21 4.31 1.99 -3.82
C ILE A 21 5.09 2.78 -2.77
N THR A 22 4.81 4.08 -2.73
CA THR A 22 5.39 5.05 -1.80
C THR A 22 4.42 5.35 -0.66
N LEU A 23 4.87 6.16 0.31
CA LEU A 23 3.98 6.69 1.34
C LEU A 23 2.92 7.65 0.77
N ASP A 24 3.22 8.36 -0.32
CA ASP A 24 2.27 9.29 -0.95
C ASP A 24 1.10 8.54 -1.61
N ASP A 25 1.37 7.36 -2.16
CA ASP A 25 0.34 6.45 -2.66
C ASP A 25 -0.59 5.99 -1.54
N ILE A 26 -0.05 5.67 -0.35
CA ILE A 26 -0.85 5.34 0.83
C ILE A 26 -1.73 6.51 1.25
N VAL A 27 -1.19 7.73 1.27
CA VAL A 27 -1.98 8.94 1.56
C VAL A 27 -3.13 9.09 0.56
N THR A 28 -2.89 8.77 -0.72
CA THR A 28 -3.92 8.78 -1.76
C THR A 28 -5.00 7.73 -1.50
N LEU A 29 -4.64 6.52 -1.04
CA LEU A 29 -5.61 5.49 -0.67
C LEU A 29 -6.50 5.94 0.50
N ILE A 30 -5.90 6.58 1.52
CA ILE A 30 -6.64 7.14 2.67
C ILE A 30 -7.60 8.24 2.20
N LYS A 31 -7.13 9.19 1.37
CA LYS A 31 -7.95 10.29 0.84
C LYS A 31 -9.13 9.82 -0.02
N LYS A 32 -9.00 8.64 -0.63
CA LYS A 32 -10.06 8.00 -1.43
C LYS A 32 -11.01 7.15 -0.59
N GLU A 33 -10.85 7.13 0.73
CA GLU A 33 -11.64 6.30 1.65
C GLU A 33 -11.64 4.80 1.26
N LEU A 34 -10.52 4.33 0.71
CA LEU A 34 -10.36 2.93 0.32
C LEU A 34 -9.85 2.09 1.49
N ASP A 35 -10.48 0.94 1.71
CA ASP A 35 -10.05 -0.01 2.74
C ASP A 35 -8.79 -0.77 2.32
N PHE A 36 -7.73 -0.59 3.12
CA PHE A 36 -6.48 -1.32 2.98
C PHE A 36 -5.93 -1.80 4.33
N LYS A 37 -5.14 -2.87 4.28
CA LYS A 37 -4.34 -3.36 5.42
C LYS A 37 -2.87 -3.38 5.06
N VAL A 38 -2.02 -3.12 6.05
CA VAL A 38 -0.57 -3.28 5.96
C VAL A 38 -0.18 -4.55 6.69
N VAL A 39 0.56 -5.44 6.02
CA VAL A 39 0.99 -6.76 6.52
C VAL A 39 2.50 -6.90 6.43
#